data_AF-A0AAN9U4Z0-F1
#
_entry.id   AF-A0AAN9U4Z0-F1
#
_cell.length_a   1.000
_cell.length_b   1.000
_cell.length_c   1.000
_cell.angle_alpha   90.00
_cell.angle_beta   90.00
_cell.angle_gamma   90.00
#
_symmetry.space_group_name_H-M   'P 1'
#
loop_
_entity.id
_entity.type
_entity.pdbx_description
1 polymer ?
#
loop_
_entity_poly.entity_id
_entity_poly.type
_entity_poly.pdbx_seq_one_letter_code
_entity_poly.pdbx_strand_id
1 'polypeptide(L)'
;MAPYNVVLLKDELSLSTWLAVGAALQMLFGLAAPAQYVLLPVALTFSIWGLDFALQYLGLRKSPYLRDAVRDRHSIMFRERDGSRPQEGLGTKPVAMFLIGIRSNHPLGRFAPKYRKFNEYMDELYEYAEANHLGRTPDWLNNEHAQNNTLCSISYWRSLEELEAFAREPIHIKALKFLFSVGMGPKGHELGVIHEVMVCPPGHWEAVYSNINPWGLGAAKFPMPNGRPGLQGPIYERDPKKINGMWGRMGNKLKQAEVDEKLAKVLGPGGLGG
;
A
#
# COMPACT_ATOMS: atom_id res chain seq x y z
N MET A 1 -14.07 -5.35 16.11
CA MET A 1 -12.79 -5.11 15.42
C MET A 1 -13.10 -4.76 13.99
N ALA A 2 -12.51 -3.69 13.44
CA ALA A 2 -12.61 -3.43 12.00
C ALA A 2 -12.17 -4.68 11.21
N PRO A 3 -12.83 -5.04 10.09
CA PRO A 3 -12.51 -6.25 9.30
C PRO A 3 -11.02 -6.37 8.94
N TYR A 4 -10.38 -5.21 8.74
CA TYR A 4 -8.96 -5.03 8.51
C TYR A 4 -8.06 -5.67 9.59
N ASN A 5 -8.45 -5.63 10.86
CA ASN A 5 -7.67 -6.24 11.95
C ASN A 5 -7.68 -7.77 11.91
N VAL A 6 -8.71 -8.40 11.31
CA VAL A 6 -8.80 -9.87 11.21
C VAL A 6 -7.79 -10.41 10.19
N VAL A 7 -7.58 -9.69 9.09
CA VAL A 7 -6.63 -10.07 8.03
C VAL A 7 -5.20 -10.13 8.57
N LEU A 8 -4.88 -9.27 9.54
CA LEU A 8 -3.54 -9.12 10.10
C LEU A 8 -3.27 -10.09 11.26
N LEU A 9 -4.30 -10.78 11.78
CA LEU A 9 -4.15 -11.78 12.86
C LEU A 9 -3.16 -12.89 12.49
N LYS A 10 -3.15 -13.29 11.23
CA LYS A 10 -2.25 -14.33 10.74
C LYS A 10 -0.78 -13.98 10.96
N ASP A 11 -0.45 -12.68 10.95
CA ASP A 11 0.90 -12.15 11.07
C ASP A 11 1.25 -11.76 12.53
N GLU A 12 0.27 -11.78 13.43
CA GLU A 12 0.47 -11.55 14.87
C GLU A 12 0.87 -12.82 15.63
N LEU A 13 0.47 -13.99 15.14
CA LEU A 13 0.82 -15.27 15.74
C LEU A 13 1.91 -15.95 14.94
N SER A 14 2.88 -16.54 15.64
CA SER A 14 3.92 -17.31 14.98
C SER A 14 3.37 -18.53 14.24
N LEU A 15 4.08 -19.00 13.22
CA LEU A 15 3.71 -20.21 12.48
C LEU A 15 3.53 -21.42 13.40
N SER A 16 4.39 -21.59 14.40
CA SER A 16 4.28 -22.69 15.37
C SER A 16 3.01 -22.58 16.22
N THR A 17 2.57 -21.37 16.57
CA THR A 17 1.29 -21.13 17.23
C THR A 17 0.13 -21.56 16.34
N TRP A 18 0.12 -21.18 15.07
CA TRP A 18 -0.93 -21.59 14.12
C TRP A 18 -0.99 -23.10 13.94
N LEU A 19 0.17 -23.76 13.82
CA LEU A 19 0.24 -25.22 13.72
C LEU A 19 -0.28 -25.89 14.99
N ALA A 20 0.06 -25.36 16.18
CA ALA A 20 -0.43 -25.88 17.45
C ALA A 20 -1.95 -25.70 17.60
N VAL A 21 -2.50 -24.54 17.21
CA VAL A 21 -3.96 -24.29 17.21
C VAL A 21 -4.67 -25.23 16.26
N GLY A 22 -4.15 -25.40 15.03
CA GLY A 22 -4.70 -26.35 14.05
C GLY A 22 -4.68 -27.80 14.57
N ALA A 23 -3.56 -28.23 15.16
CA ALA A 23 -3.43 -29.55 15.77
C ALA A 23 -4.40 -29.73 16.95
N ALA A 24 -4.56 -28.73 17.81
CA ALA A 24 -5.49 -28.77 18.93
C ALA A 24 -6.95 -28.89 18.46
N LEU A 25 -7.37 -28.10 17.46
CA LEU A 25 -8.70 -28.19 16.86
C LEU A 25 -8.93 -29.56 16.22
N GLN A 26 -7.93 -30.10 15.54
CA GLN A 26 -7.98 -31.43 14.93
C GLN A 26 -8.10 -32.55 15.98
N MET A 27 -7.42 -32.43 17.12
CA MET A 27 -7.56 -33.37 18.25
C MET A 27 -8.95 -33.28 18.87
N LEU A 28 -9.46 -32.07 19.12
CA LEU A 28 -10.82 -31.87 19.65
C LEU A 28 -11.89 -32.44 18.71
N PHE A 29 -11.71 -32.27 17.40
CA PHE A 29 -12.58 -32.89 16.40
C PHE A 29 -12.52 -34.42 16.49
N GLY A 30 -11.33 -35.00 16.62
CA GLY A 30 -11.17 -36.45 16.77
C GLY A 30 -11.72 -37.03 18.08
N LEU A 31 -11.85 -36.23 19.13
CA LEU A 31 -12.51 -36.63 20.37
C LEU A 31 -14.05 -36.63 20.24
N ALA A 32 -14.60 -35.76 19.38
CA ALA A 32 -16.05 -35.64 19.18
C ALA A 32 -16.57 -36.52 18.03
N ALA A 33 -15.74 -36.80 17.01
CA ALA A 33 -16.12 -37.54 15.81
C ALA A 33 -15.69 -39.02 15.88
N PRO A 34 -16.40 -39.94 15.19
CA PRO A 34 -15.94 -41.32 15.03
C PRO A 34 -14.54 -41.40 14.40
N ALA A 35 -13.71 -42.35 14.87
CA ALA A 35 -12.30 -42.49 14.48
C ALA A 35 -12.06 -42.52 12.96
N GLN A 36 -12.99 -43.11 12.20
CA GLN A 36 -12.93 -43.19 10.74
C GLN A 36 -13.02 -41.83 10.01
N TYR A 37 -13.54 -40.79 10.67
CA TYR A 37 -13.72 -39.46 10.08
C TYR A 37 -12.65 -38.46 10.51
N VAL A 38 -11.68 -38.85 11.36
CA VAL A 38 -10.67 -37.93 11.89
C VAL A 38 -9.90 -37.22 10.77
N LEU A 39 -9.53 -37.92 9.70
CA LEU A 39 -8.78 -37.33 8.58
C LEU A 39 -9.65 -36.53 7.59
N LEU A 40 -10.97 -36.56 7.74
CA LEU A 40 -11.90 -35.94 6.78
C LEU A 40 -11.68 -34.43 6.62
N PRO A 41 -11.53 -33.60 7.69
CA PRO A 41 -11.33 -32.16 7.52
C PRO A 41 -10.03 -31.83 6.79
N VAL A 42 -8.96 -32.58 7.07
CA VAL A 42 -7.66 -32.42 6.42
C VAL A 42 -7.76 -32.80 4.94
N ALA A 43 -8.33 -33.97 4.63
CA ALA A 43 -8.52 -34.45 3.26
C ALA A 43 -9.38 -33.49 2.42
N LEU A 44 -10.49 -32.99 2.99
CA LEU A 44 -11.34 -32.00 2.31
C LEU A 44 -10.60 -30.69 2.03
N THR A 45 -9.84 -30.18 3.00
CA THR A 45 -9.07 -28.94 2.83
C THR A 45 -8.04 -29.07 1.71
N PHE A 46 -7.23 -30.15 1.72
CA PHE A 46 -6.27 -30.42 0.65
C PHE A 46 -6.95 -30.64 -0.70
N SER A 47 -8.11 -31.30 -0.73
CA SER A 47 -8.87 -31.52 -1.96
C SER A 47 -9.39 -30.20 -2.55
N ILE A 48 -9.93 -29.31 -1.71
CA ILE A 48 -10.41 -27.98 -2.14
C ILE A 48 -9.24 -27.14 -2.65
N TRP A 49 -8.12 -27.10 -1.95
CA TRP A 49 -6.93 -26.35 -2.37
C TRP A 49 -6.31 -26.91 -3.65
N GLY A 50 -6.21 -28.24 -3.74
CA GLY A 50 -5.72 -28.93 -4.94
C GLY A 50 -6.62 -28.70 -6.15
N LEU A 51 -7.95 -28.76 -5.96
CA LEU A 51 -8.91 -28.44 -7.01
C LEU A 51 -8.80 -26.97 -7.43
N ASP A 52 -8.73 -26.04 -6.48
CA ASP A 52 -8.57 -24.61 -6.76
C ASP A 52 -7.30 -24.34 -7.56
N PHE A 53 -6.18 -24.94 -7.15
CA PHE A 53 -4.91 -24.88 -7.87
C PHE A 53 -5.02 -25.46 -9.28
N ALA A 54 -5.61 -26.65 -9.44
CA ALA A 54 -5.79 -27.28 -10.74
C ALA A 54 -6.67 -26.43 -11.67
N LEU A 55 -7.76 -25.86 -11.16
CA LEU A 55 -8.63 -24.96 -11.91
C LEU A 55 -7.90 -23.67 -12.33
N GLN A 56 -7.04 -23.12 -11.48
CA GLN A 56 -6.21 -21.96 -11.82
C GLN A 56 -5.13 -22.31 -12.86
N TYR A 57 -4.44 -23.44 -12.68
CA TYR A 57 -3.40 -23.92 -13.59
C TYR A 57 -3.95 -24.23 -14.99
N LEU A 58 -5.12 -24.86 -15.07
CA LEU A 58 -5.82 -25.14 -16.33
C LEU A 58 -6.48 -23.89 -16.95
N GLY A 59 -6.41 -22.73 -16.30
CA GLY A 59 -7.02 -21.49 -16.77
C GLY A 59 -8.56 -21.46 -16.70
N LEU A 60 -9.18 -22.48 -16.09
CA LEU A 60 -10.63 -22.58 -15.91
C LEU A 60 -11.15 -21.63 -14.84
N ARG A 61 -10.27 -21.21 -13.90
CA ARG A 61 -10.55 -20.20 -12.88
C ARG A 61 -9.57 -19.05 -12.99
N LYS A 62 -10.09 -17.82 -13.06
CA LYS A 62 -9.27 -16.61 -13.01
C LYS A 62 -8.60 -16.51 -11.64
N SER A 63 -7.29 -16.23 -11.65
CA SER A 63 -6.54 -15.96 -10.43
C SER A 63 -7.18 -14.82 -9.65
N PRO A 64 -7.55 -15.03 -8.37
CA PRO A 64 -8.05 -13.97 -7.51
C PRO A 64 -7.07 -12.79 -7.40
N TYR A 65 -5.77 -13.05 -7.53
CA TYR A 65 -4.70 -12.06 -7.44
C TYR A 65 -4.72 -11.02 -8.56
N LEU A 66 -5.38 -11.31 -9.69
CA LEU A 66 -5.48 -10.40 -10.84
C LEU A 66 -6.86 -9.75 -10.99
N ARG A 67 -7.73 -9.88 -9.98
CA ARG A 67 -9.12 -9.39 -10.06
C ARG A 67 -9.18 -7.89 -10.33
N ASP A 68 -8.40 -7.13 -9.59
CA ASP A 68 -8.34 -5.66 -9.67
C ASP A 68 -7.05 -5.17 -10.35
N ALA A 69 -6.29 -6.09 -10.96
CA ALA A 69 -5.01 -5.77 -11.58
C ALA A 69 -5.20 -4.89 -12.82
N VAL A 70 -4.43 -3.80 -12.87
CA VAL A 70 -4.28 -3.04 -14.10
C VAL A 70 -3.24 -3.77 -14.95
N ARG A 71 -3.73 -4.36 -16.04
CA ARG A 71 -2.89 -5.07 -17.01
C ARG A 71 -2.06 -4.10 -17.83
N ASP A 72 -0.97 -4.65 -18.35
CA ASP A 72 0.03 -3.99 -19.17
C ASP A 72 0.82 -2.93 -18.42
N ARG A 73 1.95 -2.55 -19.03
CA ARG A 73 2.80 -1.50 -18.50
C ARG A 73 2.08 -0.15 -18.60
N HIS A 74 2.06 0.59 -17.51
CA HIS A 74 1.45 1.91 -17.45
C HIS A 74 2.20 2.83 -16.48
N SER A 75 2.04 4.12 -16.71
CA SER A 75 2.43 5.18 -15.78
C SER A 75 1.19 5.95 -15.35
N ILE A 76 1.35 6.92 -14.46
CA ILE A 76 0.25 7.65 -13.86
C ILE A 76 0.44 9.16 -13.98
N MET A 77 -0.67 9.86 -14.19
CA MET A 77 -0.73 11.31 -14.19
C MET A 77 -1.73 11.77 -13.14
N PHE A 78 -1.36 12.78 -12.34
CA PHE A 78 -2.31 13.44 -11.46
C PHE A 78 -3.13 14.45 -12.22
N ARG A 79 -4.45 14.35 -12.06
CA ARG A 79 -5.38 15.35 -12.55
C ARG A 79 -5.05 16.73 -11.97
N GLU A 80 -5.35 17.74 -12.76
CA GLU A 80 -5.43 19.12 -12.28
C GLU A 80 -6.49 19.26 -11.18
N ARG A 81 -6.47 20.39 -10.45
CA ARG A 81 -7.47 20.66 -9.39
C ARG A 81 -8.89 20.76 -9.94
N ASP A 82 -9.03 21.15 -11.21
CA ASP A 82 -10.32 21.16 -11.94
C ASP A 82 -10.72 19.77 -12.47
N GLY A 83 -9.90 18.74 -12.24
CA GLY A 83 -10.10 17.37 -12.71
C GLY A 83 -9.67 17.10 -14.14
N SER A 84 -9.19 18.11 -14.87
CA SER A 84 -8.71 17.96 -16.24
C SER A 84 -7.41 17.14 -16.31
N ARG A 85 -7.10 16.65 -17.52
CA ARG A 85 -5.85 15.93 -17.79
C ARG A 85 -4.71 16.95 -17.85
N PRO A 86 -3.60 16.76 -17.12
CA PRO A 86 -2.46 17.65 -17.20
C PRO A 86 -1.90 17.68 -18.63
N GLN A 87 -1.71 18.88 -19.17
CA GLN A 87 -1.20 19.06 -20.54
C GLN A 87 0.31 18.89 -20.63
N GLU A 88 1.04 19.18 -19.56
CA GLU A 88 2.50 19.19 -19.55
C GLU A 88 3.13 17.79 -19.52
N GLY A 89 2.34 16.76 -19.19
CA GLY A 89 2.77 15.35 -19.23
C GLY A 89 2.86 14.69 -17.86
N LEU A 90 3.70 13.66 -17.77
CA LEU A 90 3.97 12.88 -16.56
C LEU A 90 4.98 13.63 -15.66
N GLY A 91 4.90 13.45 -14.35
CA GLY A 91 5.95 13.91 -13.42
C GLY A 91 6.17 15.43 -13.30
N THR A 92 5.34 16.27 -13.92
CA THR A 92 5.55 17.74 -13.97
C THR A 92 5.11 18.51 -12.72
N LYS A 93 4.63 17.81 -11.68
CA LYS A 93 4.14 18.41 -10.43
C LYS A 93 4.97 17.93 -9.25
N PRO A 94 5.09 18.72 -8.16
CA PRO A 94 5.69 18.21 -6.94
C PRO A 94 4.82 17.12 -6.33
N VAL A 95 5.45 16.27 -5.52
CA VAL A 95 4.79 15.29 -4.66
C VAL A 95 5.48 15.29 -3.31
N ALA A 96 4.70 15.35 -2.24
CA ALA A 96 5.18 15.01 -0.91
C ALA A 96 4.75 13.58 -0.57
N MET A 97 5.69 12.79 -0.08
CA MET A 97 5.50 11.41 0.35
C MET A 97 5.68 11.37 1.87
N PHE A 98 4.70 10.82 2.57
CA PHE A 98 4.75 10.65 4.01
C PHE A 98 4.59 9.18 4.37
N LEU A 99 5.66 8.58 4.89
CA LEU A 99 5.67 7.23 5.44
C LEU A 99 5.34 7.30 6.93
N ILE A 100 4.30 6.57 7.32
CA ILE A 100 3.94 6.33 8.71
C ILE A 100 4.07 4.83 8.98
N GLY A 101 4.71 4.49 10.09
CA GLY A 101 4.79 3.13 10.58
C GLY A 101 4.41 3.05 12.04
N ILE A 102 3.81 1.93 12.44
CA ILE A 102 3.45 1.63 13.82
C ILE A 102 3.92 0.23 14.17
N ARG A 103 4.42 0.08 15.39
CA ARG A 103 4.91 -1.19 15.91
C ARG A 103 4.48 -1.34 17.36
N SER A 104 4.01 -2.53 17.74
CA SER A 104 3.96 -2.90 19.15
C SER A 104 5.25 -3.60 19.52
N ASN A 105 5.87 -3.26 20.64
CA ASN A 105 6.95 -4.03 21.26
C ASN A 105 6.44 -4.82 22.48
N HIS A 106 5.13 -4.78 22.74
CA HIS A 106 4.51 -5.51 23.85
C HIS A 106 4.32 -7.00 23.49
N PRO A 107 4.42 -7.94 24.45
CA PRO A 107 4.15 -9.37 24.20
C PRO A 107 2.75 -9.71 23.68
N LEU A 108 1.78 -8.80 23.89
CA LEU A 108 0.42 -8.93 23.34
C LEU A 108 0.31 -8.40 21.90
N GLY A 109 1.41 -7.96 21.29
CA GLY A 109 1.42 -7.40 19.94
C GLY A 109 0.41 -6.28 19.79
N ARG A 110 -0.38 -6.33 18.72
CA ARG A 110 -1.42 -5.32 18.41
C ARG A 110 -2.57 -5.26 19.41
N PHE A 111 -2.74 -6.29 20.26
CA PHE A 111 -3.77 -6.28 21.30
C PHE A 111 -3.38 -5.45 22.52
N ALA A 112 -2.14 -4.95 22.59
CA ALA A 112 -1.72 -4.07 23.66
C ALA A 112 -2.63 -2.81 23.71
N PRO A 113 -3.11 -2.40 24.90
CA PRO A 113 -4.04 -1.28 25.03
C PRO A 113 -3.55 0.02 24.37
N LYS A 114 -2.25 0.33 24.52
CA LYS A 114 -1.62 1.51 23.91
C LYS A 114 -1.66 1.47 22.38
N TYR A 115 -1.32 0.32 21.78
CA TYR A 115 -1.34 0.13 20.34
C TYR A 115 -2.75 0.26 19.79
N ARG A 116 -3.72 -0.43 20.42
CA ARG A 116 -5.12 -0.37 20.01
C ARG A 116 -5.64 1.07 20.04
N LYS A 117 -5.32 1.83 21.09
CA LYS A 117 -5.74 3.23 21.19
C LYS A 117 -5.08 4.10 20.13
N PHE A 118 -3.80 3.88 19.83
CA PHE A 118 -3.13 4.59 18.74
C PHE A 118 -3.76 4.26 17.38
N ASN A 119 -4.12 3.00 17.14
CA ASN A 119 -4.76 2.59 15.90
C ASN A 119 -6.14 3.25 15.70
N GLU A 120 -6.91 3.48 16.77
CA GLU A 120 -8.17 4.25 16.67
C GLU A 120 -7.91 5.68 16.16
N TYR A 121 -6.86 6.35 16.63
CA TYR A 121 -6.47 7.66 16.10
C TYR A 121 -6.01 7.60 14.64
N MET A 122 -5.28 6.55 14.26
CA MET A 122 -4.86 6.34 12.87
C MET A 122 -6.05 6.13 11.94
N ASP A 123 -7.05 5.36 12.37
CA ASP A 123 -8.29 5.14 11.62
C ASP A 123 -9.04 6.48 11.41
N GLU A 124 -9.21 7.29 12.46
CA GLU A 124 -9.81 8.64 12.38
C GLU A 124 -9.00 9.57 11.45
N LEU A 125 -7.67 9.52 11.52
CA LEU A 125 -6.79 10.32 10.67
C LEU A 125 -6.89 9.92 9.20
N TYR A 126 -6.98 8.63 8.90
CA TYR A 126 -7.14 8.15 7.53
C TYR A 126 -8.48 8.55 6.94
N GLU A 127 -9.57 8.42 7.69
CA GLU A 127 -10.90 8.88 7.25
C GLU A 127 -10.90 10.38 6.94
N TYR A 128 -10.25 11.20 7.78
CA TYR A 128 -10.10 12.63 7.51
C TYR A 128 -9.24 12.91 6.27
N ALA A 129 -8.13 12.17 6.12
CA ALA A 129 -7.16 12.39 5.05
C ALA A 129 -7.66 11.92 3.69
N GLU A 130 -8.55 10.92 3.61
CA GLU A 130 -9.18 10.47 2.35
C GLU A 130 -9.89 11.61 1.60
N ALA A 131 -10.34 12.64 2.31
CA ALA A 131 -10.94 13.83 1.71
C ALA A 131 -9.92 14.86 1.18
N ASN A 132 -8.63 14.75 1.51
CA ASN A 132 -7.67 15.85 1.35
C ASN A 132 -6.30 15.47 0.78
N HIS A 133 -5.88 14.20 0.81
CA HIS A 133 -4.58 13.76 0.28
C HIS A 133 -4.67 13.21 -1.17
N LEU A 134 -3.52 12.93 -1.80
CA LEU A 134 -3.49 12.23 -3.09
C LEU A 134 -3.89 10.76 -2.94
N GLY A 135 -3.76 10.17 -1.75
CA GLY A 135 -4.10 8.78 -1.47
C GLY A 135 -3.06 8.12 -0.58
N ARG A 136 -3.31 6.86 -0.23
CA ARG A 136 -2.44 6.02 0.60
C ARG A 136 -2.26 4.65 -0.01
N THR A 137 -1.09 4.06 0.18
CA THR A 137 -0.89 2.63 -0.07
C THR A 137 -1.77 1.80 0.86
N PRO A 138 -2.14 0.57 0.48
CA PRO A 138 -2.47 -0.44 1.49
C PRO A 138 -1.31 -0.55 2.49
N ASP A 139 -1.62 -0.90 3.73
CA ASP A 139 -0.56 -1.18 4.68
C ASP A 139 0.20 -2.44 4.28
N TRP A 140 1.51 -2.41 4.51
CA TRP A 140 2.36 -3.59 4.44
C TRP A 140 3.01 -3.84 5.78
N LEU A 141 3.36 -5.11 5.98
CA LEU A 141 4.12 -5.55 7.14
C LEU A 141 5.58 -5.71 6.74
N ASN A 142 6.46 -5.19 7.58
CA ASN A 142 7.86 -5.56 7.53
C ASN A 142 7.99 -7.05 7.91
N ASN A 143 8.85 -7.83 7.26
CA ASN A 143 9.05 -9.25 7.53
C ASN A 143 10.34 -9.54 8.32
N GLU A 144 10.90 -8.54 9.01
CA GLU A 144 12.06 -8.68 9.90
C GLU A 144 11.85 -9.67 11.06
N HIS A 145 10.61 -9.85 11.52
CA HIS A 145 10.28 -10.75 12.62
C HIS A 145 9.22 -11.80 12.23
N ALA A 146 9.22 -12.92 12.95
CA ALA A 146 8.23 -13.98 12.76
C ALA A 146 6.81 -13.62 13.23
N GLN A 147 6.67 -12.56 14.04
CA GLN A 147 5.39 -12.06 14.57
C GLN A 147 5.53 -10.60 15.02
N ASN A 148 4.39 -9.92 15.20
CA ASN A 148 4.31 -8.56 15.74
C ASN A 148 5.19 -7.59 14.92
N ASN A 149 4.96 -7.64 13.61
CA ASN A 149 5.72 -6.90 12.63
C ASN A 149 5.32 -5.43 12.60
N THR A 150 6.24 -4.58 12.15
CA THR A 150 5.95 -3.17 11.93
C THR A 150 4.98 -3.04 10.77
N LEU A 151 3.86 -2.36 11.00
CA LEU A 151 2.89 -2.01 9.98
C LEU A 151 3.24 -0.63 9.42
N CYS A 152 3.42 -0.53 8.12
CA CYS A 152 3.78 0.70 7.45
C CYS A 152 2.81 1.03 6.31
N SER A 153 2.63 2.32 6.05
CA SER A 153 1.99 2.81 4.84
C SER A 153 2.60 4.13 4.40
N ILE A 154 2.47 4.42 3.11
CA ILE A 154 2.81 5.72 2.53
C ILE A 154 1.54 6.43 2.13
N SER A 155 1.42 7.68 2.56
CA SER A 155 0.47 8.64 2.01
C SER A 155 1.18 9.62 1.08
N TYR A 156 0.47 10.08 0.06
CA TYR A 156 0.99 11.03 -0.92
C TYR A 156 0.16 12.30 -0.90
N TRP A 157 0.82 13.44 -1.15
CA TRP A 157 0.26 14.77 -1.02
C TRP A 157 0.72 15.65 -2.19
N ARG A 158 -0.10 16.61 -2.64
CA ARG A 158 0.27 17.47 -3.79
C ARG A 158 1.45 18.36 -3.46
N SER A 159 1.60 18.74 -2.20
CA SER A 159 2.69 19.56 -1.74
C SER A 159 2.98 19.32 -0.25
N LEU A 160 4.12 19.83 0.22
CA LEU A 160 4.48 19.77 1.63
C LEU A 160 3.52 20.59 2.48
N GLU A 161 3.03 21.72 1.96
CA GLU A 161 2.13 22.63 2.66
C GLU A 161 0.77 21.97 2.92
N GLU A 162 0.25 21.15 2.00
CA GLU A 162 -0.98 20.38 2.23
C GLU A 162 -0.81 19.33 3.34
N LEU A 163 0.34 18.63 3.35
CA LEU A 163 0.68 17.70 4.42
C LEU A 163 0.85 18.42 5.77
N GLU A 164 1.50 19.58 5.77
CA GLU A 164 1.69 20.40 6.97
C GLU A 164 0.34 20.92 7.50
N ALA A 165 -0.55 21.36 6.62
CA ALA A 165 -1.90 21.79 6.99
C ALA A 165 -2.66 20.64 7.69
N PHE A 166 -2.61 19.43 7.13
CA PHE A 166 -3.17 18.25 7.77
C PHE A 166 -2.54 17.96 9.14
N ALA A 167 -1.22 18.12 9.29
CA ALA A 167 -0.54 17.91 10.57
C ALA A 167 -0.97 18.91 11.68
N ARG A 168 -1.55 20.05 11.30
CA ARG A 168 -2.10 21.07 12.21
C ARG A 168 -3.56 20.84 12.58
N GLU A 169 -4.23 19.88 11.97
CA GLU A 169 -5.63 19.57 12.26
C GLU A 169 -5.81 19.08 13.72
N PRO A 170 -6.93 19.42 14.38
CA PRO A 170 -7.16 19.04 15.77
C PRO A 170 -7.04 17.53 16.03
N ILE A 171 -7.45 16.70 15.06
CA ILE A 171 -7.35 15.24 15.15
C ILE A 171 -5.89 14.76 15.17
N HIS A 172 -5.04 15.36 14.33
CA HIS A 172 -3.62 15.04 14.29
C HIS A 172 -2.92 15.48 15.58
N ILE A 173 -3.22 16.69 16.07
CA ILE A 173 -2.69 17.19 17.35
C ILE A 173 -3.11 16.28 18.52
N LYS A 174 -4.34 15.77 18.52
CA LYS A 174 -4.85 14.84 19.54
C LYS A 174 -4.08 13.52 19.53
N ALA A 175 -3.86 12.93 18.35
CA ALA A 175 -3.07 11.71 18.18
C ALA A 175 -1.61 11.91 18.64
N LEU A 176 -1.01 13.04 18.26
CA LEU A 176 0.35 13.42 18.64
C LEU A 176 0.50 13.59 20.16
N LYS A 177 -0.44 14.29 20.82
CA LYS A 177 -0.48 14.43 22.28
C LYS A 177 -0.55 13.08 22.98
N PHE A 178 -1.39 12.17 22.48
CA PHE A 178 -1.47 10.81 23.01
C PHE A 178 -0.13 10.09 22.85
N LEU A 179 0.49 10.12 21.67
CA LEU A 179 1.78 9.49 21.42
C LEU A 179 2.86 10.00 22.38
N PHE A 180 2.96 11.32 22.57
CA PHE A 180 3.88 11.91 23.53
C PHE A 180 3.60 11.47 24.98
N SER A 181 2.33 11.42 25.38
CA SER A 181 1.94 10.95 26.71
C SER A 181 2.34 9.49 26.96
N VAL A 182 2.22 8.63 25.94
CA VAL A 182 2.66 7.23 26.01
C VAL A 182 4.18 7.14 26.08
N GLY A 183 4.89 7.89 25.24
CA GLY A 183 6.36 7.88 25.18
C GLY A 183 7.02 8.35 26.48
N MET A 184 6.44 9.35 27.14
CA MET A 184 6.91 9.85 28.45
C MET A 184 6.42 9.01 29.64
N GLY A 185 5.43 8.14 29.42
CA GLY A 185 4.82 7.31 30.46
C GLY A 185 5.61 6.03 30.77
N PRO A 186 5.18 5.28 31.79
CA PRO A 186 5.79 3.98 32.10
C PRO A 186 5.64 3.03 30.92
N LYS A 187 6.76 2.38 30.58
CA LYS A 187 6.87 1.46 29.44
C LYS A 187 6.53 2.12 28.09
N GLY A 188 6.96 3.37 27.86
CA GLY A 188 6.77 4.05 26.58
C GLY A 188 7.35 3.31 25.37
N HIS A 189 8.42 2.53 25.60
CA HIS A 189 9.07 1.69 24.58
C HIS A 189 8.17 0.59 23.97
N GLU A 190 7.00 0.31 24.56
CA GLU A 190 6.04 -0.68 24.06
C GLU A 190 5.34 -0.25 22.76
N LEU A 191 5.37 1.04 22.41
CA LEU A 191 4.78 1.57 21.18
C LEU A 191 5.86 2.27 20.35
N GLY A 192 6.16 1.70 19.18
CA GLY A 192 7.05 2.28 18.19
C GLY A 192 6.27 3.00 17.10
N VAL A 193 6.81 4.13 16.62
CA VAL A 193 6.26 4.90 15.50
C VAL A 193 7.40 5.30 14.56
N ILE A 194 7.14 5.21 13.26
CA ILE A 194 8.03 5.68 12.18
C ILE A 194 7.33 6.87 11.52
N HIS A 195 8.10 7.92 11.22
CA HIS A 195 7.57 9.14 10.61
C HIS A 195 8.63 9.74 9.66
N GLU A 196 8.46 9.54 8.36
CA GLU A 196 9.40 10.05 7.35
C GLU A 196 8.65 10.86 6.29
N VAL A 197 9.10 12.10 6.05
CA VAL A 197 8.53 12.99 5.04
C VAL A 197 9.59 13.30 4.00
N MET A 198 9.27 13.02 2.74
CA MET A 198 10.12 13.30 1.59
C MET A 198 9.36 14.18 0.59
N VAL A 199 10.06 15.11 -0.04
CA VAL A 199 9.49 15.98 -1.08
C VAL A 199 10.25 15.79 -2.38
N CYS A 200 9.54 15.42 -3.43
CA CYS A 200 10.07 15.31 -4.78
C CYS A 200 9.59 16.52 -5.61
N PRO A 201 10.50 17.36 -6.11
CA PRO A 201 10.11 18.45 -7.01
C PRO A 201 9.62 17.92 -8.38
N PRO A 202 8.94 18.75 -9.18
CA PRO A 202 8.67 18.45 -10.59
C PRO A 202 9.92 17.94 -11.31
N GLY A 203 9.80 16.95 -12.19
CA GLY A 203 10.96 16.45 -12.94
C GLY A 203 11.82 15.41 -12.22
N HIS A 204 11.46 15.02 -10.99
CA HIS A 204 12.32 14.21 -10.10
C HIS A 204 11.65 12.98 -9.48
N TRP A 205 10.48 12.58 -9.99
CA TRP A 205 9.80 11.37 -9.57
C TRP A 205 9.10 10.71 -10.75
N GLU A 206 8.97 9.39 -10.71
CA GLU A 206 8.20 8.62 -11.66
C GLU A 206 7.45 7.50 -10.96
N ALA A 207 6.42 6.97 -11.63
CA ALA A 207 5.72 5.78 -11.19
C ALA A 207 5.42 4.90 -12.40
N VAL A 208 5.84 3.64 -12.34
CA VAL A 208 5.66 2.65 -13.40
C VAL A 208 5.11 1.39 -12.76
N TYR A 209 4.07 0.86 -13.38
CA TYR A 209 3.37 -0.32 -12.94
C TYR A 209 3.20 -1.28 -14.12
N SER A 210 3.14 -2.57 -13.85
CA SER A 210 2.86 -3.58 -14.87
C SER A 210 2.19 -4.79 -14.23
N ASN A 211 1.02 -5.17 -14.75
CA ASN A 211 0.29 -6.38 -14.35
C ASN A 211 0.09 -6.49 -12.83
N ILE A 212 -0.25 -5.37 -12.18
CA ILE A 212 -0.34 -5.27 -10.72
C ILE A 212 -1.64 -4.57 -10.32
N ASN A 213 -2.17 -4.91 -9.14
CA ASN A 213 -3.26 -4.16 -8.53
C ASN A 213 -2.80 -2.72 -8.24
N PRO A 214 -3.72 -1.74 -8.30
CA PRO A 214 -3.42 -0.36 -7.91
C PRO A 214 -2.73 -0.32 -6.55
N TRP A 215 -1.53 0.26 -6.54
CA TRP A 215 -0.69 0.39 -5.35
C TRP A 215 0.06 1.71 -5.40
N GLY A 216 0.39 2.27 -4.24
CA GLY A 216 1.09 3.55 -4.16
C GLY A 216 0.31 4.66 -4.86
N LEU A 217 1.03 5.46 -5.65
CA LEU A 217 0.42 6.51 -6.47
C LEU A 217 -0.59 5.99 -7.52
N GLY A 218 -0.52 4.72 -7.92
CA GLY A 218 -1.52 4.09 -8.77
C GLY A 218 -2.87 3.89 -8.10
N ALA A 219 -2.89 3.80 -6.76
CA ALA A 219 -4.10 3.75 -5.95
C ALA A 219 -4.56 5.12 -5.45
N ALA A 220 -3.89 6.20 -5.90
CA ALA A 220 -4.23 7.57 -5.53
C ALA A 220 -5.71 7.87 -5.79
N LYS A 221 -6.34 8.66 -4.91
CA LYS A 221 -7.72 9.12 -5.02
C LYS A 221 -7.77 10.61 -4.66
N PHE A 222 -8.53 11.37 -5.43
CA PHE A 222 -8.71 12.82 -5.23
C PHE A 222 -10.19 13.12 -5.08
N PRO A 223 -10.58 14.12 -4.27
CA PRO A 223 -11.91 14.69 -4.34
C PRO A 223 -12.27 15.06 -5.79
N MET A 224 -13.53 14.82 -6.14
CA MET A 224 -14.04 15.30 -7.42
C MET A 224 -14.04 16.84 -7.45
N PRO A 225 -13.75 17.45 -8.60
CA PRO A 225 -13.77 18.90 -8.74
C PRO A 225 -15.18 19.48 -8.54
N ASN A 226 -15.25 20.77 -8.23
CA ASN A 226 -16.49 21.54 -8.14
C ASN A 226 -17.48 21.02 -7.08
N GLY A 227 -16.97 20.46 -5.98
CA GLY A 227 -17.79 20.00 -4.85
C GLY A 227 -18.67 18.79 -5.16
N ARG A 228 -18.42 18.08 -6.27
CA ARG A 228 -19.13 16.84 -6.56
C ARG A 228 -18.78 15.79 -5.49
N PRO A 229 -19.75 14.99 -5.01
CA PRO A 229 -19.45 13.93 -4.08
C PRO A 229 -18.63 12.83 -4.77
N GLY A 230 -17.69 12.25 -4.03
CA GLY A 230 -16.89 11.09 -4.46
C GLY A 230 -15.42 11.41 -4.74
N LEU A 231 -14.69 10.35 -5.08
CA LEU A 231 -13.26 10.38 -5.36
C LEU A 231 -12.97 9.93 -6.81
N GLN A 232 -12.00 10.57 -7.46
CA GLN A 232 -11.45 10.20 -8.76
C GLN A 232 -10.03 9.66 -8.62
N GLY A 233 -9.72 8.59 -9.34
CA GLY A 233 -8.37 8.03 -9.39
C GLY A 233 -7.42 8.78 -10.34
N PRO A 234 -6.13 8.37 -10.41
CA PRO A 234 -5.19 8.89 -11.38
C PRO A 234 -5.59 8.54 -12.81
N ILE A 235 -4.98 9.22 -13.77
CA ILE A 235 -5.07 8.83 -15.18
C ILE A 235 -3.94 7.84 -15.45
N TYR A 236 -4.29 6.65 -15.95
CA TYR A 236 -3.32 5.68 -16.43
C TYR A 236 -2.88 6.03 -17.85
N GLU A 237 -1.60 6.33 -18.03
CA GLU A 237 -0.96 6.56 -19.33
C GLU A 237 -0.30 5.27 -19.80
N ARG A 238 -0.59 4.90 -21.05
CA ARG A 238 -0.09 3.67 -21.70
C ARG A 238 0.66 3.94 -22.99
N ASP A 239 0.66 5.18 -23.48
CA ASP A 239 1.37 5.56 -24.71
C ASP A 239 2.87 5.23 -24.57
N PRO A 240 3.40 4.24 -25.35
CA PRO A 240 4.80 3.85 -25.30
C PRO A 240 5.74 5.04 -25.50
N LYS A 241 5.38 6.03 -26.33
CA LYS A 241 6.22 7.21 -26.58
C LYS A 241 6.41 8.08 -25.34
N LYS A 242 5.44 8.06 -24.41
CA LYS A 242 5.49 8.86 -23.18
C LYS A 242 6.04 8.07 -22.00
N ILE A 243 5.81 6.75 -21.97
CA ILE A 243 6.25 5.90 -20.85
C ILE A 243 7.61 5.24 -21.09
N ASN A 244 8.14 5.26 -22.32
CA ASN A 244 9.50 4.83 -22.62
C ASN A 244 10.49 5.97 -22.31
N GLY A 245 11.54 5.65 -21.55
CA GLY A 245 12.48 6.65 -21.01
C GLY A 245 12.13 7.09 -19.59
N MET A 246 13.13 7.08 -18.69
CA MET A 246 12.97 7.49 -17.29
C MET A 246 12.69 9.00 -17.19
N TRP A 247 13.49 9.83 -17.86
CA TRP A 247 13.34 11.29 -17.75
C TRP A 247 12.05 11.82 -18.38
N GLY A 248 11.57 11.18 -19.45
CA GLY A 248 10.27 11.46 -20.06
C GLY A 248 9.10 11.19 -19.10
N ARG A 249 9.16 10.08 -18.34
CA ARG A 249 8.19 9.78 -17.28
C ARG A 249 8.28 10.72 -16.09
N MET A 250 9.49 11.16 -15.75
CA MET A 250 9.68 12.18 -14.73
C MET A 250 9.24 13.57 -15.19
N GLY A 251 8.98 13.79 -16.49
CA GLY A 251 8.65 15.10 -17.05
C GLY A 251 9.87 16.02 -17.22
N ASN A 252 11.09 15.50 -17.06
CA ASN A 252 12.32 16.28 -17.17
C ASN A 252 12.82 16.30 -18.63
N LYS A 253 12.29 17.24 -19.41
CA LYS A 253 12.58 17.37 -20.85
C LYS A 253 14.05 17.66 -21.14
N LEU A 254 14.71 18.46 -20.30
CA LEU A 254 16.13 18.81 -20.48
C LEU A 254 17.02 17.57 -20.31
N LYS A 255 16.80 16.80 -19.24
CA LYS A 255 17.54 15.56 -19.02
C LYS A 255 17.20 14.48 -20.03
N GLN A 256 15.96 14.42 -20.50
CA GLN A 256 15.58 13.50 -21.57
C GLN A 256 16.34 13.82 -22.86
N ALA A 257 16.41 15.09 -23.27
CA ALA A 257 17.16 15.50 -24.45
C ALA A 257 18.67 15.19 -24.34
N GLU A 258 19.27 15.40 -23.17
CA GLU A 258 20.67 15.04 -22.90
C GLU A 258 20.91 13.54 -23.06
N VAL A 259 19.98 12.71 -22.58
CA VAL A 259 20.05 11.25 -22.72
C VAL A 259 19.84 10.83 -24.16
N ASP A 260 18.87 11.41 -24.87
CA ASP A 260 18.60 11.09 -26.27
C ASP A 260 19.79 11.41 -27.17
N GLU A 261 20.47 12.54 -26.93
CA GLU A 261 21.70 12.91 -27.64
C GLU A 261 22.82 11.89 -27.39
N LYS A 262 23.01 11.48 -26.12
CA LYS A 262 23.99 10.45 -25.75
C LYS A 262 23.65 9.09 -26.36
N LEU A 263 22.36 8.73 -26.39
CA LEU A 263 21.89 7.47 -26.96
C LEU A 263 22.09 7.43 -28.48
N ALA A 264 21.79 8.54 -29.18
CA ALA A 264 22.01 8.67 -30.62
C ALA A 264 23.49 8.49 -31.01
N LYS A 265 24.41 9.00 -30.17
CA LYS A 265 25.86 8.80 -30.34
C LYS A 265 26.28 7.34 -30.19
N VAL A 266 25.62 6.57 -29.32
CA VAL A 266 25.92 5.15 -29.07
C VAL A 266 25.30 4.23 -30.12
N LEU A 267 24.06 4.51 -30.56
CA LEU A 267 23.30 3.64 -31.45
C LEU A 267 23.62 3.83 -32.94
N GLY A 268 24.29 4.92 -33.31
CA GLY A 268 24.58 5.25 -34.71
C GLY A 268 23.30 5.57 -35.53
N PRO A 269 23.41 5.72 -36.87
CA PRO A 269 22.30 6.15 -37.75
C PRO A 269 21.09 5.20 -37.86
N GLY A 270 20.97 4.15 -37.02
CA GLY A 270 19.92 3.14 -37.07
C GLY A 270 19.27 2.79 -35.72
N GLY A 271 19.39 3.65 -34.70
CA GLY A 271 18.91 3.36 -33.35
C GLY A 271 17.39 3.20 -33.16
N LEU A 272 17.01 2.20 -32.35
CA LEU A 272 15.68 1.82 -31.82
C LEU A 272 14.49 1.91 -32.79
N GLY A 273 14.71 1.65 -34.07
CA GLY A 273 13.64 1.27 -35.01
C GLY A 273 13.37 -0.23 -34.90
N GLY A 274 12.53 -0.63 -33.93
CA GLY A 274 12.07 -2.01 -33.73
C GLY A 274 10.89 -2.05 -32.76
#